data_AF-A0A162GXR2-F1
#
_entry.id   AF-A0A162GXR2-F1
#
_cell.length_a   1.000
_cell.length_b   1.000
_cell.length_c   1.000
_cell.angle_alpha   90.00
_cell.angle_beta   90.00
_cell.angle_gamma   90.00
#
_symmetry.space_group_name_H-M   'P 1'
#
loop_
_entity.id
_entity.type
_entity.pdbx_description
1 polymer ?
#
loop_
_entity_poly.entity_id
_entity_poly.type
_entity_poly.pdbx_seq_one_letter_code
_entity_poly.pdbx_strand_id
1 'polypeptide(L)'
;MSAQSILVTAFFLFNSNAVHAVEVKPQILLPIPESSQSIPTKKIILSEGKMIRYEVNGILEAKAELPAGAQIEIPLEYTKKYLPFRNSKGNLERSSTGFIHPIRILSVPADYQDEFTAEKINDFNTTAGGLSIFASIIEDIEGTEGHFAVHTTSEPNEAFLEYFHADGRPKFRYSKSIRKRFGSRLNHMVDGKSLSSEEREKWRSIYSELKRAATRTEPSEKSYMMIDSKLAQRLSAQFEKTGAISTRGAWTIATRATAVRHGFESVPCAEFQSEVLRQAYQRAGYRVTDDFNENKKNPLIWHHTAAVVNFSAALYRAGWIPWDASVYRPITGSFIMHQVGKSPGHTYISAGEDGMIVVDNGSPQGKDLRKSSARVLSMMYQSGVFFLPPGINPPAWSE
;
A
#
# COMPACT_ATOMS: atom_id res chain seq x y z
N MET A 1 56.45 -2.12 -56.67
CA MET A 1 55.95 -2.96 -55.57
C MET A 1 54.58 -2.41 -55.20
N SER A 2 53.46 -2.91 -55.75
CA SER A 2 52.72 -4.08 -55.25
C SER A 2 52.63 -4.08 -53.72
N ALA A 3 51.49 -4.12 -53.05
CA ALA A 3 50.11 -4.31 -53.46
C ALA A 3 49.20 -3.93 -52.28
N GLN A 4 47.97 -3.45 -52.59
CA GLN A 4 46.67 -3.90 -52.04
C GLN A 4 46.41 -3.80 -50.52
N SER A 5 45.26 -3.40 -50.00
CA SER A 5 43.89 -3.23 -50.54
C SER A 5 43.04 -2.52 -49.48
N ILE A 6 42.21 -1.53 -49.86
CA ILE A 6 40.71 -1.59 -49.91
C ILE A 6 40.07 -1.69 -48.51
N LEU A 7 39.56 -0.58 -47.96
CA LEU A 7 38.16 -0.08 -48.04
C LEU A 7 37.20 -0.89 -47.14
N VAL A 8 36.55 -0.24 -46.15
CA VAL A 8 35.09 -0.03 -46.10
C VAL A 8 34.76 1.05 -45.05
N THR A 9 34.09 2.05 -45.58
CA THR A 9 33.27 3.15 -45.04
C THR A 9 32.47 2.87 -43.77
N ALA A 10 32.46 3.84 -42.84
CA ALA A 10 31.23 4.26 -42.16
C ALA A 10 31.37 5.69 -41.62
N PHE A 11 30.58 6.59 -42.20
CA PHE A 11 30.26 7.92 -41.70
C PHE A 11 29.72 7.85 -40.26
N PHE A 12 30.25 8.66 -39.35
CA PHE A 12 29.46 9.23 -38.26
C PHE A 12 29.73 10.73 -38.17
N LEU A 13 28.70 11.47 -38.56
CA LEU A 13 28.54 12.89 -38.31
C LEU A 13 28.60 13.14 -36.80
N PHE A 14 29.40 14.13 -36.41
CA PHE A 14 29.31 14.79 -35.12
C PHE A 14 27.87 15.27 -34.92
N ASN A 15 27.18 14.67 -33.94
CA ASN A 15 25.96 15.25 -33.39
C ASN A 15 26.28 15.74 -31.98
N SER A 16 26.27 17.07 -31.87
CA SER A 16 26.32 17.86 -30.66
C SER A 16 25.20 17.46 -29.70
N ASN A 17 25.55 16.80 -28.59
CA ASN A 17 24.69 16.75 -27.42
C ASN A 17 25.14 17.87 -26.46
N ALA A 18 24.35 18.94 -26.47
CA ALA A 18 24.35 19.96 -25.44
C ALA A 18 24.02 19.30 -24.09
N VAL A 19 25.02 19.18 -23.24
CA VAL A 19 24.81 18.91 -21.81
C VAL A 19 24.25 20.20 -21.23
N HIS A 20 22.94 20.26 -21.01
CA HIS A 20 22.36 21.28 -20.13
C HIS A 20 22.90 21.02 -18.72
N ALA A 21 23.90 21.81 -18.34
CA ALA A 21 24.26 22.00 -16.95
C ALA A 21 23.04 22.59 -16.24
N VAL A 22 22.39 21.78 -15.38
CA VAL A 22 21.38 22.28 -14.45
C VAL A 22 22.13 23.10 -13.41
N GLU A 23 22.00 24.42 -13.52
CA GLU A 23 22.51 25.37 -12.54
C GLU A 23 21.73 25.17 -11.23
N VAL A 24 22.33 24.46 -10.27
CA VAL A 24 21.78 24.30 -8.92
C VAL A 24 21.93 25.64 -8.20
N LYS A 25 20.89 26.48 -8.25
CA LYS A 25 20.85 27.73 -7.49
C LYS A 25 20.63 27.43 -5.99
N PRO A 26 21.31 28.15 -5.09
CA PRO A 26 21.26 27.89 -3.65
C PRO A 26 19.86 28.17 -3.10
N GLN A 27 19.32 27.18 -2.36
CA GLN A 27 18.08 27.32 -1.61
C GLN A 27 18.37 27.97 -0.26
N ILE A 28 17.59 29.01 0.08
CA ILE A 28 17.68 29.70 1.37
C ILE A 28 16.89 28.86 2.39
N LEU A 29 17.59 28.23 3.34
CA LEU A 29 16.97 27.58 4.50
C LEU A 29 16.51 28.63 5.52
N LEU A 30 15.26 28.54 5.96
CA LEU A 30 14.75 29.31 7.09
C LEU A 30 15.15 28.66 8.43
N PRO A 31 15.48 29.45 9.48
CA PRO A 31 15.87 28.93 10.77
C PRO A 31 14.72 28.22 11.50
N ILE A 32 15.03 27.07 12.13
CA ILE A 32 14.09 26.27 12.92
C ILE A 32 14.27 26.66 14.40
N PRO A 33 13.19 27.01 15.14
CA PRO A 33 13.30 27.24 16.58
C PRO A 33 13.50 25.91 17.33
N GLU A 34 14.54 25.85 18.16
CA GLU A 34 14.85 24.72 19.04
C GLU A 34 13.95 24.73 20.29
N SER A 35 13.07 23.73 20.44
CA SER A 35 12.82 23.01 21.70
C SER A 35 11.78 21.90 21.52
N SER A 36 11.85 20.89 22.39
CA SER A 36 11.15 19.61 22.40
C SER A 36 11.76 18.55 21.47
N GLN A 37 11.84 17.31 21.96
CA GLN A 37 12.42 16.16 21.25
C GLN A 37 12.05 16.21 19.77
N SER A 38 13.03 16.39 18.89
CA SER A 38 12.78 16.53 17.46
C SER A 38 12.14 15.24 16.97
N ILE A 39 10.83 15.27 16.71
CA ILE A 39 10.15 14.17 16.03
C ILE A 39 10.87 13.99 14.70
N PRO A 40 11.42 12.81 14.40
CA PRO A 40 12.12 12.59 13.14
C PRO A 40 11.22 12.98 11.96
N THR A 41 11.76 13.74 11.02
CA THR A 41 11.01 14.20 9.84
C THR A 41 11.66 13.74 8.54
N LYS A 42 10.88 13.76 7.46
CA LYS A 42 11.32 13.52 6.09
C LYS A 42 11.00 14.74 5.23
N LYS A 43 11.99 15.20 4.48
CA LYS A 43 11.84 16.24 3.46
C LYS A 43 11.46 15.61 2.13
N ILE A 44 10.45 16.16 1.47
CA ILE A 44 9.89 15.64 0.22
C ILE A 44 9.75 16.79 -0.76
N ILE A 45 10.09 16.52 -2.02
CA ILE A 45 9.82 17.41 -3.15
C ILE A 45 8.56 16.90 -3.84
N LEU A 46 7.55 17.76 -4.00
CA LEU A 46 6.32 17.40 -4.67
C LEU A 46 6.55 17.25 -6.18
N SER A 47 6.17 16.11 -6.75
CA SER A 47 6.31 15.86 -8.20
C SER A 47 5.28 16.62 -9.05
N GLU A 48 4.15 17.00 -8.46
CA GLU A 48 3.08 17.77 -9.09
C GLU A 48 2.48 18.78 -8.11
N GLY A 49 1.68 19.71 -8.62
CA GLY A 49 0.98 20.68 -7.77
C GLY A 49 0.00 19.99 -6.81
N LYS A 50 -0.05 20.45 -5.56
CA LYS A 50 -0.90 19.85 -4.51
C LYS A 50 -1.58 20.91 -3.67
N MET A 51 -2.89 20.73 -3.49
CA MET A 51 -3.67 21.50 -2.53
C MET A 51 -3.30 21.13 -1.09
N ILE A 52 -2.82 22.10 -0.32
CA ILE A 52 -2.73 22.00 1.13
C ILE A 52 -4.03 22.45 1.78
N ARG A 53 -4.35 21.81 2.90
CA ARG A 53 -5.63 21.93 3.59
C ARG A 53 -5.45 22.08 5.08
N TYR A 54 -6.45 22.61 5.75
CA TYR A 54 -6.49 22.74 7.20
C TYR A 54 -7.89 22.38 7.70
N GLU A 55 -7.97 21.96 8.96
CA GLU A 55 -9.22 21.47 9.55
C GLU A 55 -10.04 22.61 10.14
N VAL A 56 -11.30 22.72 9.74
CA VAL A 56 -12.31 23.63 10.29
C VAL A 56 -13.56 22.82 10.58
N ASN A 57 -13.94 22.71 11.86
CA ASN A 57 -15.15 22.00 12.29
C ASN A 57 -15.27 20.56 11.71
N GLY A 58 -14.16 19.83 11.66
CA GLY A 58 -14.11 18.46 11.13
C GLY A 58 -14.16 18.34 9.60
N ILE A 59 -14.01 19.45 8.86
CA ILE A 59 -13.91 19.50 7.40
C ILE A 59 -12.55 20.05 7.00
N LEU A 60 -11.90 19.44 6.00
CA LEU A 60 -10.64 19.92 5.44
C LEU A 60 -10.88 20.96 4.34
N GLU A 61 -10.67 22.22 4.69
CA GLU A 61 -10.81 23.36 3.79
C GLU A 61 -9.50 23.63 3.04
N ALA A 62 -9.60 24.14 1.82
CA ALA A 62 -8.44 24.51 1.00
C ALA A 62 -7.71 25.72 1.60
N LYS A 63 -6.38 25.64 1.72
CA LYS A 63 -5.53 26.77 2.16
C LYS A 63 -4.81 27.42 0.97
N ALA A 64 -4.12 26.61 0.18
CA ALA A 64 -3.38 27.04 -1.02
C ALA A 64 -3.00 25.83 -1.88
N GLU A 65 -2.73 26.05 -3.16
CA GLU A 65 -2.13 25.04 -4.04
C GLU A 65 -0.62 25.26 -4.12
N LEU A 66 0.15 24.31 -3.61
CA LEU A 66 1.61 24.35 -3.75
C LEU A 66 1.99 23.94 -5.18
N PRO A 67 2.97 24.61 -5.80
CA PRO A 67 3.47 24.21 -7.10
C PRO A 67 4.28 22.91 -7.06
N ALA A 68 4.43 22.27 -8.21
CA ALA A 68 5.40 21.19 -8.39
C ALA A 68 6.81 21.70 -8.02
N GLY A 69 7.63 20.86 -7.41
CA GLY A 69 8.96 21.24 -6.90
C GLY A 69 8.96 21.91 -5.52
N ALA A 70 7.78 22.21 -4.95
CA ALA A 70 7.72 22.67 -3.56
C ALA A 70 8.26 21.60 -2.60
N GLN A 71 8.98 22.06 -1.57
CA GLN A 71 9.52 21.20 -0.52
C GLN A 71 8.64 21.27 0.71
N ILE A 72 8.26 20.10 1.18
CA ILE A 72 7.53 19.93 2.43
C ILE A 72 8.29 19.02 3.39
N GLU A 73 7.98 19.16 4.66
CA GLU A 73 8.43 18.31 5.73
C GLU A 73 7.25 17.56 6.32
N ILE A 74 7.44 16.26 6.54
CA ILE A 74 6.44 15.37 7.13
C ILE A 74 7.09 14.58 8.27
N PRO A 75 6.47 14.48 9.46
CA PRO A 75 6.96 13.60 10.52
C PRO A 75 7.02 12.15 10.03
N LEU A 76 8.02 11.36 10.44
CA LEU A 76 8.07 9.93 10.10
C LEU A 76 6.85 9.17 10.60
N GLU A 77 6.25 9.61 11.72
CA GLU A 77 5.04 9.04 12.32
C GLU A 77 3.78 9.87 11.99
N TYR A 78 3.70 10.41 10.78
CA TYR A 78 2.54 11.18 10.36
C TYR A 78 1.23 10.37 10.47
N THR A 79 0.14 11.09 10.70
CA THR A 79 -1.22 10.53 10.73
C THR A 79 -1.88 10.65 9.36
N LYS A 80 -2.81 9.73 9.06
CA LYS A 80 -3.73 9.86 7.93
C LYS A 80 -5.11 10.25 8.42
N LYS A 81 -5.54 11.48 8.11
CA LYS A 81 -6.90 11.96 8.35
C LYS A 81 -7.82 11.53 7.22
N TYR A 82 -8.99 10.98 7.56
CA TYR A 82 -10.05 10.62 6.60
C TYR A 82 -11.27 11.53 6.78
N LEU A 83 -11.00 12.83 6.89
CA LEU A 83 -12.06 13.84 7.03
C LEU A 83 -12.67 14.18 5.66
N PRO A 84 -13.96 14.57 5.62
CA PRO A 84 -14.51 15.20 4.44
C PRO A 84 -13.73 16.47 4.09
N PHE A 85 -13.66 16.81 2.82
CA PHE A 85 -12.97 18.00 2.33
C PHE A 85 -13.83 18.74 1.31
N ARG A 86 -13.60 20.04 1.16
CA ARG A 86 -14.29 20.85 0.15
C ARG A 86 -13.52 20.87 -1.16
N ASN A 87 -14.16 20.46 -2.27
CA ASN A 87 -13.55 20.55 -3.59
C ASN A 87 -13.59 22.00 -4.14
N SER A 88 -13.02 22.23 -5.32
CA SER A 88 -13.00 23.57 -5.95
C SER A 88 -14.38 24.13 -6.30
N LYS A 89 -15.42 23.29 -6.34
CA LYS A 89 -16.81 23.66 -6.59
C LYS A 89 -17.60 23.93 -5.31
N GLY A 90 -16.96 23.83 -4.14
CA GLY A 90 -17.62 24.01 -2.85
C GLY A 90 -18.32 22.75 -2.30
N ASN A 91 -18.30 21.63 -3.03
CA ASN A 91 -18.95 20.39 -2.62
C ASN A 91 -18.09 19.64 -1.59
N LEU A 92 -18.77 18.96 -0.66
CA LEU A 92 -18.10 18.05 0.27
C LEU A 92 -17.83 16.71 -0.40
N GLU A 93 -16.58 16.29 -0.35
CA GLU A 93 -16.08 15.01 -0.86
C GLU A 93 -15.27 14.28 0.22
N ARG A 94 -14.92 13.02 -0.04
CA ARG A 94 -14.07 12.21 0.85
C ARG A 94 -12.89 11.65 0.07
N SER A 95 -11.70 11.68 0.67
CA SER A 95 -10.48 11.13 0.07
C SER A 95 -10.38 9.62 0.31
N SER A 96 -10.00 8.87 -0.73
CA SER A 96 -9.61 7.44 -0.68
C SER A 96 -8.52 7.15 0.29
N THR A 97 -7.50 7.97 0.13
CA THR A 97 -6.17 7.70 0.64
C THR A 97 -5.92 8.51 1.89
N GLY A 98 -6.90 9.34 2.25
CA GLY A 98 -6.83 10.27 3.35
C GLY A 98 -5.92 11.44 3.03
N PHE A 99 -5.55 12.12 4.11
CA PHE A 99 -4.68 13.27 4.11
C PHE A 99 -3.56 13.03 5.10
N ILE A 100 -2.33 13.21 4.65
CA ILE A 100 -1.15 13.15 5.50
C ILE A 100 -1.12 14.40 6.36
N HIS A 101 -0.93 14.20 7.66
CA HIS A 101 -0.97 15.26 8.65
C HIS A 101 -0.07 14.95 9.87
N PRO A 102 0.61 15.94 10.46
CA PRO A 102 0.80 17.30 9.94
C PRO A 102 1.84 17.34 8.81
N ILE A 103 1.81 18.41 8.02
CA ILE A 103 2.92 18.77 7.12
C ILE A 103 3.39 20.19 7.41
N ARG A 104 4.62 20.51 7.02
CA ARG A 104 5.16 21.88 6.99
C ARG A 104 5.70 22.20 5.61
N ILE A 105 5.50 23.44 5.16
CA ILE A 105 6.11 23.94 3.93
C ILE A 105 7.51 24.45 4.28
N LEU A 106 8.52 23.99 3.55
CA LEU A 106 9.89 24.45 3.68
C LEU A 106 10.23 25.53 2.66
N SER A 107 9.88 25.30 1.39
CA SER A 107 10.15 26.23 0.29
C SER A 107 9.28 25.95 -0.93
N VAL A 108 9.20 26.93 -1.84
CA VAL A 108 8.65 26.77 -3.19
C VAL A 108 9.76 27.06 -4.23
N PRO A 109 9.59 26.66 -5.51
CA PRO A 109 10.51 27.05 -6.57
C PRO A 109 10.60 28.57 -6.72
N ALA A 110 11.73 29.06 -7.26
CA ALA A 110 12.03 30.49 -7.35
C ALA A 110 10.92 31.30 -8.04
N ASP A 111 10.35 30.77 -9.12
CA ASP A 111 9.29 31.40 -9.91
C ASP A 111 7.99 31.65 -9.14
N TYR A 112 7.84 31.06 -7.94
CA TYR A 112 6.66 31.18 -7.08
C TYR A 112 6.95 31.94 -5.78
N GLN A 113 8.17 32.46 -5.57
CA GLN A 113 8.54 33.11 -4.30
C GLN A 113 7.79 34.42 -4.05
N ASP A 114 7.39 35.14 -5.10
CA ASP A 114 6.56 36.34 -4.98
C ASP A 114 5.14 35.99 -4.51
N GLU A 115 4.61 34.84 -4.91
CA GLU A 115 3.31 34.35 -4.47
C GLU A 115 3.36 33.70 -3.08
N PHE A 116 4.47 33.01 -2.75
CA PHE A 116 4.69 32.32 -1.48
C PHE A 116 5.90 32.91 -0.74
N THR A 117 5.74 34.15 -0.29
CA THR A 117 6.76 34.82 0.52
C THR A 117 7.06 34.05 1.81
N ALA A 118 8.22 34.27 2.41
CA ALA A 118 8.61 33.63 3.66
C ALA A 118 7.59 33.88 4.80
N GLU A 119 7.04 35.09 4.86
CA GLU A 119 5.98 35.46 5.81
C GLU A 119 4.71 34.65 5.59
N LYS A 120 4.28 34.48 4.33
CA LYS A 120 3.09 33.68 3.98
C LYS A 120 3.30 32.19 4.25
N ILE A 121 4.49 31.65 3.97
CA ILE A 121 4.85 30.27 4.34
C ILE A 121 4.80 30.09 5.86
N ASN A 122 5.30 31.07 6.62
CA ASN A 122 5.23 31.05 8.07
C ASN A 122 3.78 31.08 8.57
N ASP A 123 2.93 31.98 8.04
CA ASP A 123 1.49 32.02 8.36
C ASP A 123 0.84 30.65 8.13
N PHE A 124 1.08 30.04 6.97
CA PHE A 124 0.56 28.71 6.66
C PHE A 124 1.02 27.66 7.67
N ASN A 125 2.31 27.62 8.00
CA ASN A 125 2.86 26.67 8.96
C ASN A 125 2.38 26.88 10.40
N THR A 126 1.96 28.10 10.75
CA THR A 126 1.36 28.43 12.06
C THR A 126 -0.15 28.26 12.11
N THR A 127 -0.78 27.79 11.02
CA THR A 127 -2.23 27.54 10.99
C THR A 127 -2.65 26.58 12.10
N ALA A 128 -3.60 27.01 12.94
CA ALA A 128 -4.11 26.21 14.05
C ALA A 128 -4.65 24.85 13.57
N GLY A 129 -4.30 23.78 14.29
CA GLY A 129 -4.64 22.41 13.89
C GLY A 129 -3.77 21.83 12.77
N GLY A 130 -2.81 22.60 12.26
CA GLY A 130 -1.79 22.19 11.30
C GLY A 130 -2.29 21.97 9.88
N LEU A 131 -1.34 21.82 8.95
CA LEU A 131 -1.63 21.59 7.54
C LEU A 131 -1.75 20.09 7.24
N SER A 132 -2.52 19.78 6.20
CA SER A 132 -2.73 18.43 5.68
C SER A 132 -2.61 18.46 4.15
N ILE A 133 -2.14 17.36 3.56
CA ILE A 133 -2.03 17.20 2.11
C ILE A 133 -2.61 15.86 1.69
N PHE A 134 -3.16 15.76 0.48
CA PHE A 134 -3.67 14.47 0.00
C PHE A 134 -2.59 13.40 0.07
N ALA A 135 -2.95 12.21 0.53
CA ALA A 135 -2.02 11.10 0.59
C ALA A 135 -1.56 10.60 -0.80
N SER A 136 -2.00 11.21 -1.91
CA SER A 136 -1.47 10.93 -3.26
C SER A 136 0.02 11.18 -3.40
N ILE A 137 0.63 11.92 -2.48
CA ILE A 137 2.09 12.09 -2.40
C ILE A 137 2.83 10.87 -1.81
N ILE A 138 2.17 9.75 -1.52
CA ILE A 138 2.87 8.53 -1.02
C ILE A 138 3.94 8.07 -2.01
N GLU A 139 3.75 8.27 -3.31
CA GLU A 139 4.79 8.03 -4.31
C GLU A 139 6.00 8.96 -4.12
N ASP A 140 5.78 10.24 -3.80
CA ASP A 140 6.86 11.19 -3.51
C ASP A 140 7.55 10.89 -2.17
N ILE A 141 6.80 10.33 -1.20
CA ILE A 141 7.34 9.89 0.10
C ILE A 141 8.24 8.67 -0.11
N GLU A 142 7.71 7.61 -0.70
CA GLU A 142 8.40 6.32 -0.71
C GLU A 142 9.36 6.18 -1.90
N GLY A 143 9.07 6.85 -3.02
CA GLY A 143 9.66 6.54 -4.33
C GLY A 143 9.14 5.21 -4.89
N THR A 144 9.35 4.97 -6.18
CA THR A 144 8.91 3.74 -6.88
C THR A 144 10.05 2.76 -7.14
N GLU A 145 11.29 3.18 -6.90
CA GLU A 145 12.50 2.41 -7.15
C GLU A 145 13.18 1.91 -5.86
N GLY A 146 14.04 0.90 -6.03
CA GLY A 146 14.80 0.27 -4.95
C GLY A 146 13.95 -0.64 -4.08
N HIS A 147 14.29 -0.67 -2.80
CA HIS A 147 13.67 -1.53 -1.80
C HIS A 147 12.89 -0.68 -0.79
N PHE A 148 11.80 -1.25 -0.27
CA PHE A 148 11.19 -0.77 0.96
C PHE A 148 12.20 -0.85 2.11
N ALA A 149 12.11 0.09 3.04
CA ALA A 149 12.95 0.06 4.22
C ALA A 149 12.64 -1.20 5.03
N VAL A 150 13.66 -1.79 5.66
CA VAL A 150 13.42 -2.90 6.60
C VAL A 150 12.70 -2.33 7.82
N HIS A 151 11.51 -2.83 8.09
CA HIS A 151 10.76 -2.49 9.27
C HIS A 151 11.31 -3.28 10.47
N THR A 152 11.82 -2.56 11.46
CA THR A 152 12.17 -3.17 12.74
C THR A 152 10.93 -3.25 13.61
N THR A 153 10.61 -4.46 14.02
CA THR A 153 9.62 -4.83 15.03
C THR A 153 9.73 -3.94 16.27
N SER A 154 8.64 -3.26 16.64
CA SER A 154 8.61 -2.34 17.78
C SER A 154 8.20 -3.05 19.07
N GLU A 155 8.46 -2.43 20.22
CA GLU A 155 7.86 -2.85 21.49
C GLU A 155 6.34 -2.56 21.52
N PRO A 156 5.51 -3.47 22.05
CA PRO A 156 4.07 -3.24 22.26
C PRO A 156 3.76 -2.03 23.14
N ASN A 157 2.95 -1.10 22.64
CA ASN A 157 2.39 -0.01 23.44
C ASN A 157 1.15 -0.47 24.26
N GLU A 158 0.67 0.39 25.18
CA GLU A 158 -0.50 0.08 26.03
C GLU A 158 -1.77 -0.20 25.20
N ALA A 159 -1.99 0.60 24.15
CA ALA A 159 -3.14 0.43 23.26
C ALA A 159 -3.13 -0.93 22.55
N PHE A 160 -1.96 -1.42 22.15
CA PHE A 160 -1.79 -2.74 21.57
C PHE A 160 -2.09 -3.82 22.59
N LEU A 161 -1.52 -3.69 23.80
CA LEU A 161 -1.73 -4.63 24.88
C LEU A 161 -3.19 -4.69 25.37
N GLU A 162 -4.04 -3.72 25.03
CA GLU A 162 -5.49 -3.80 25.25
C GLU A 162 -6.13 -4.91 24.38
N TYR A 163 -5.74 -5.01 23.10
CA TYR A 163 -6.37 -5.91 22.11
C TYR A 163 -5.58 -7.20 21.86
N PHE A 164 -4.29 -7.21 22.15
CA PHE A 164 -3.37 -8.31 21.87
C PHE A 164 -2.54 -8.67 23.10
N HIS A 165 -2.06 -9.90 23.14
CA HIS A 165 -0.97 -10.32 24.00
C HIS A 165 0.36 -9.80 23.44
N ALA A 166 1.43 -9.77 24.26
CA ALA A 166 2.73 -9.26 23.84
C ALA A 166 3.35 -10.03 22.66
N ASP A 167 3.02 -11.31 22.52
CA ASP A 167 3.40 -12.18 21.40
C ASP A 167 2.63 -11.88 20.10
N GLY A 168 1.63 -10.99 20.14
CA GLY A 168 0.76 -10.68 19.00
C GLY A 168 -0.51 -11.53 18.94
N ARG A 169 -0.73 -12.47 19.86
CA ARG A 169 -1.97 -13.24 19.89
C ARG A 169 -3.15 -12.31 20.22
N PRO A 170 -4.23 -12.30 19.43
CA PRO A 170 -5.39 -11.48 19.73
C PRO A 170 -6.12 -11.95 21.01
N LYS A 171 -6.65 -10.99 21.79
CA LYS A 171 -7.42 -11.26 23.02
C LYS A 171 -8.92 -11.51 22.78
N PHE A 172 -9.43 -11.30 21.56
CA PHE A 172 -10.84 -11.53 21.23
C PHE A 172 -11.16 -13.03 21.00
N ARG A 173 -12.46 -13.38 21.01
CA ARG A 173 -12.96 -14.72 20.65
C ARG A 173 -14.13 -14.62 19.65
N TYR A 174 -13.91 -14.99 18.40
CA TYR A 174 -14.95 -15.01 17.34
C TYR A 174 -15.41 -16.43 16.95
N SER A 175 -15.21 -17.42 17.81
CA SER A 175 -15.31 -18.83 17.42
C SER A 175 -16.68 -19.23 16.86
N LYS A 176 -17.80 -18.74 17.39
CA LYS A 176 -19.14 -19.17 16.94
C LYS A 176 -19.51 -18.68 15.53
N SER A 177 -19.27 -17.40 15.21
CA SER A 177 -19.65 -16.82 13.92
C SER A 177 -18.73 -17.27 12.78
N ILE A 178 -17.43 -17.42 13.06
CA ILE A 178 -16.44 -17.92 12.10
C ILE A 178 -16.68 -19.39 11.80
N ARG A 179 -16.91 -20.24 12.83
CA ARG A 179 -17.28 -21.66 12.62
C ARG A 179 -18.58 -21.80 11.84
N LYS A 180 -19.60 -20.98 12.13
CA LYS A 180 -20.86 -20.99 11.35
C LYS A 180 -20.61 -20.70 9.87
N ARG A 181 -19.64 -19.85 9.55
CA ARG A 181 -19.34 -19.45 8.16
C ARG A 181 -18.47 -20.46 7.41
N PHE A 182 -17.39 -20.92 8.02
CA PHE A 182 -16.37 -21.72 7.34
C PHE A 182 -16.48 -23.22 7.64
N GLY A 183 -17.32 -23.61 8.59
CA GLY A 183 -17.65 -25.01 8.88
C GLY A 183 -16.41 -25.85 9.17
N SER A 184 -16.37 -27.03 8.56
CA SER A 184 -15.29 -28.02 8.71
C SER A 184 -13.95 -27.62 8.08
N ARG A 185 -13.90 -26.57 7.24
CA ARG A 185 -12.66 -26.10 6.63
C ARG A 185 -11.88 -25.12 7.51
N LEU A 186 -12.50 -24.57 8.56
CA LEU A 186 -11.79 -23.73 9.52
C LEU A 186 -10.70 -24.55 10.21
N ASN A 187 -9.45 -24.05 10.19
CA ASN A 187 -8.27 -24.71 10.77
C ASN A 187 -7.99 -26.11 10.19
N HIS A 188 -8.49 -26.39 8.98
CA HIS A 188 -8.31 -27.69 8.35
C HIS A 188 -6.92 -27.79 7.73
N MET A 189 -5.97 -28.28 8.52
CA MET A 189 -4.62 -28.59 8.04
C MET A 189 -4.68 -29.54 6.85
N VAL A 190 -3.98 -29.16 5.78
CA VAL A 190 -3.78 -30.02 4.62
C VAL A 190 -2.35 -30.52 4.69
N ASP A 191 -2.18 -31.84 4.79
CA ASP A 191 -0.86 -32.45 4.67
C ASP A 191 -0.35 -32.21 3.25
N GLY A 192 0.80 -31.55 3.11
CA GLY A 192 1.40 -31.34 1.80
C GLY A 192 1.59 -32.65 1.01
N LYS A 193 1.77 -33.79 1.71
CA LYS A 193 1.89 -35.12 1.09
C LYS A 193 0.58 -35.62 0.46
N SER A 194 -0.58 -35.13 0.89
CA SER A 194 -1.87 -35.50 0.30
C SER A 194 -2.18 -34.75 -1.00
N LEU A 195 -1.42 -33.68 -1.31
CA LEU A 195 -1.50 -32.96 -2.57
C LEU A 195 -0.61 -33.64 -3.63
N SER A 196 -1.01 -33.55 -4.90
CA SER A 196 -0.14 -33.95 -6.00
C SER A 196 1.14 -33.11 -6.01
N SER A 197 2.20 -33.62 -6.67
CA SER A 197 3.46 -32.89 -6.81
C SER A 197 3.25 -31.52 -7.48
N GLU A 198 2.40 -31.48 -8.51
CA GLU A 198 2.04 -30.28 -9.26
C GLU A 198 1.25 -29.28 -8.41
N GLU A 199 0.26 -29.75 -7.64
CA GLU A 199 -0.52 -28.89 -6.74
C GLU A 199 0.36 -28.31 -5.63
N ARG A 200 1.23 -29.13 -5.06
CA ARG A 200 2.16 -28.71 -4.01
C ARG A 200 3.11 -27.64 -4.54
N GLU A 201 3.65 -27.82 -5.73
CA GLU A 201 4.53 -26.83 -6.37
C GLU A 201 3.79 -25.53 -6.65
N LYS A 202 2.58 -25.62 -7.24
CA LYS A 202 1.74 -24.46 -7.52
C LYS A 202 1.48 -23.61 -6.28
N TRP A 203 1.00 -24.23 -5.21
CA TRP A 203 0.66 -23.48 -3.99
C TRP A 203 1.88 -22.91 -3.28
N ARG A 204 3.03 -23.61 -3.32
CA ARG A 204 4.30 -23.09 -2.80
C ARG A 204 4.85 -21.92 -3.61
N SER A 205 4.76 -21.98 -4.93
CA SER A 205 5.22 -20.91 -5.82
C SER A 205 4.37 -19.65 -5.69
N ILE A 206 3.03 -19.77 -5.67
CA ILE A 206 2.12 -18.65 -5.34
C ILE A 206 2.39 -18.13 -3.93
N TYR A 207 2.55 -19.07 -2.99
CA TYR A 207 3.18 -18.95 -1.66
C TYR A 207 4.25 -17.86 -1.58
N SER A 208 5.36 -18.23 -2.23
CA SER A 208 6.61 -17.50 -2.26
C SER A 208 6.43 -16.09 -2.82
N GLU A 209 5.67 -15.92 -3.90
CA GLU A 209 5.42 -14.60 -4.49
C GLU A 209 4.59 -13.67 -3.60
N LEU A 210 3.68 -14.21 -2.79
CA LEU A 210 2.97 -13.44 -1.77
C LEU A 210 3.90 -13.05 -0.62
N LYS A 211 4.74 -13.98 -0.15
CA LYS A 211 5.75 -13.69 0.88
C LYS A 211 6.70 -12.58 0.42
N ARG A 212 7.24 -12.68 -0.81
CA ARG A 212 8.12 -11.66 -1.41
C ARG A 212 7.45 -10.29 -1.53
N ALA A 213 6.19 -10.25 -1.93
CA ALA A 213 5.44 -9.00 -2.04
C ALA A 213 5.24 -8.32 -0.67
N ALA A 214 4.95 -9.13 0.36
CA ALA A 214 4.51 -8.66 1.66
C ALA A 214 5.64 -8.45 2.68
N THR A 215 6.76 -9.16 2.57
CA THR A 215 7.85 -9.13 3.56
C THR A 215 8.34 -7.72 3.81
N ARG A 216 8.44 -7.31 5.08
CA ARG A 216 9.04 -6.02 5.49
C ARG A 216 10.13 -6.18 6.52
N THR A 217 10.41 -7.39 6.96
CA THR A 217 11.51 -7.71 7.90
C THR A 217 12.84 -7.92 7.19
N GLU A 218 12.84 -7.91 5.86
CA GLU A 218 14.01 -7.96 4.99
C GLU A 218 13.80 -6.99 3.81
N PRO A 219 14.86 -6.62 3.06
CA PRO A 219 14.70 -5.75 1.90
C PRO A 219 13.75 -6.36 0.87
N SER A 220 12.63 -5.69 0.61
CA SER A 220 11.64 -6.09 -0.39
C SER A 220 11.55 -5.06 -1.51
N GLU A 221 11.57 -5.49 -2.76
CA GLU A 221 11.52 -4.56 -3.90
C GLU A 221 10.22 -3.73 -3.89
N LYS A 222 10.36 -2.42 -4.09
CA LYS A 222 9.19 -1.53 -4.22
C LYS A 222 8.34 -1.87 -5.43
N SER A 223 8.96 -2.43 -6.47
CA SER A 223 8.36 -2.85 -7.74
C SER A 223 7.09 -3.70 -7.58
N TYR A 224 7.00 -4.50 -6.51
CA TYR A 224 5.85 -5.36 -6.23
C TYR A 224 4.58 -4.57 -5.86
N MET A 225 4.74 -3.44 -5.17
CA MET A 225 3.63 -2.64 -4.68
C MET A 225 3.48 -1.32 -5.42
N MET A 226 4.58 -0.70 -5.83
CA MET A 226 4.62 0.66 -6.32
C MET A 226 5.17 0.74 -7.74
N ILE A 227 4.48 1.54 -8.54
CA ILE A 227 4.87 2.02 -9.87
C ILE A 227 4.37 3.46 -10.02
N ASP A 228 4.75 4.11 -11.11
CA ASP A 228 4.21 5.42 -11.49
C ASP A 228 2.69 5.38 -11.66
N SER A 229 2.00 6.39 -11.13
CA SER A 229 0.54 6.53 -11.19
C SER A 229 -0.03 6.54 -12.62
N LYS A 230 0.64 7.16 -13.61
CA LYS A 230 0.15 7.15 -15.01
C LYS A 230 0.25 5.76 -15.62
N LEU A 231 1.34 5.04 -15.36
CA LEU A 231 1.46 3.63 -15.76
C LEU A 231 0.39 2.78 -15.07
N ALA A 232 0.15 2.97 -13.77
CA ALA A 232 -0.89 2.26 -13.04
C ALA A 232 -2.30 2.47 -13.63
N GLN A 233 -2.64 3.71 -14.02
CA GLN A 233 -3.91 4.00 -14.69
C GLN A 233 -4.07 3.25 -16.02
N ARG A 234 -3.00 3.20 -16.83
CA ARG A 234 -3.01 2.44 -18.10
C ARG A 234 -3.19 0.94 -17.85
N LEU A 235 -2.44 0.37 -16.91
CA LEU A 235 -2.51 -1.06 -16.58
C LEU A 235 -3.87 -1.45 -15.99
N SER A 236 -4.42 -0.62 -15.10
CA SER A 236 -5.78 -0.77 -14.58
C SER A 236 -6.83 -0.79 -15.70
N ALA A 237 -6.74 0.14 -16.66
CA ALA A 237 -7.66 0.19 -17.79
C ALA A 237 -7.47 -0.97 -18.78
N GLN A 238 -6.23 -1.44 -18.95
CA GLN A 238 -5.93 -2.60 -19.78
C GLN A 238 -6.48 -3.89 -19.15
N PHE A 239 -6.30 -4.05 -17.84
CA PHE A 239 -6.83 -5.20 -17.10
C PHE A 239 -8.35 -5.36 -17.31
N GLU A 240 -9.14 -4.29 -17.20
CA GLU A 240 -10.59 -4.36 -17.45
C GLU A 240 -10.91 -4.78 -18.89
N LYS A 241 -10.13 -4.31 -19.86
CA LYS A 241 -10.37 -4.61 -21.28
C LYS A 241 -10.00 -6.03 -21.66
N THR A 242 -8.90 -6.56 -21.12
CA THR A 242 -8.30 -7.80 -21.63
C THR A 242 -8.07 -8.88 -20.58
N GLY A 243 -8.28 -8.58 -19.29
CA GLY A 243 -7.89 -9.43 -18.17
C GLY A 243 -6.37 -9.54 -17.97
N ALA A 244 -5.56 -8.67 -18.60
CA ALA A 244 -4.11 -8.73 -18.50
C ALA A 244 -3.64 -8.28 -17.11
N ILE A 245 -2.88 -9.15 -16.44
CA ILE A 245 -2.39 -8.93 -15.08
C ILE A 245 -0.97 -8.38 -15.13
N SER A 246 -0.73 -7.25 -14.45
CA SER A 246 0.62 -6.72 -14.26
C SER A 246 1.41 -7.61 -13.31
N THR A 247 2.73 -7.68 -13.45
CA THR A 247 3.61 -8.33 -12.46
C THR A 247 4.13 -7.36 -11.39
N ARG A 248 3.76 -6.07 -11.48
CA ARG A 248 4.28 -4.98 -10.64
C ARG A 248 3.18 -4.02 -10.22
N GLY A 249 3.43 -3.28 -9.13
CA GLY A 249 2.65 -2.10 -8.78
C GLY A 249 1.29 -2.38 -8.15
N ALA A 250 1.11 -3.51 -7.44
CA ALA A 250 -0.19 -3.94 -6.95
C ALA A 250 -0.93 -2.87 -6.12
N TRP A 251 -0.20 -2.17 -5.24
CA TRP A 251 -0.78 -1.11 -4.41
C TRP A 251 -1.15 0.13 -5.25
N THR A 252 -0.26 0.60 -6.13
CA THR A 252 -0.57 1.78 -6.96
C THR A 252 -1.74 1.49 -7.91
N ILE A 253 -1.75 0.33 -8.56
CA ILE A 253 -2.84 -0.08 -9.46
C ILE A 253 -4.16 -0.12 -8.70
N ALA A 254 -4.25 -0.83 -7.58
CA ALA A 254 -5.51 -0.95 -6.86
C ALA A 254 -5.97 0.38 -6.24
N THR A 255 -5.08 1.10 -5.55
CA THR A 255 -5.48 2.23 -4.70
C THR A 255 -5.46 3.59 -5.41
N ARG A 256 -4.59 3.77 -6.40
CA ARG A 256 -4.40 5.05 -7.13
C ARG A 256 -5.01 5.05 -8.51
N ALA A 257 -5.19 3.88 -9.12
CA ALA A 257 -5.82 3.77 -10.42
C ALA A 257 -7.25 3.21 -10.32
N THR A 258 -7.39 1.93 -9.99
CA THR A 258 -8.67 1.22 -10.04
C THR A 258 -9.71 1.85 -9.10
N ALA A 259 -9.39 2.02 -7.81
CA ALA A 259 -10.33 2.58 -6.85
C ALA A 259 -10.76 4.02 -7.18
N VAL A 260 -9.84 4.82 -7.72
CA VAL A 260 -10.11 6.21 -8.12
C VAL A 260 -11.00 6.27 -9.36
N ARG A 261 -10.67 5.49 -10.40
CA ARG A 261 -11.45 5.45 -11.64
C ARG A 261 -12.90 5.00 -11.43
N HIS A 262 -13.15 4.21 -10.39
CA HIS A 262 -14.45 3.57 -10.14
C HIS A 262 -15.20 4.11 -8.92
N GLY A 263 -14.73 5.18 -8.28
CA GLY A 263 -15.51 5.87 -7.23
C GLY A 263 -15.64 5.10 -5.91
N PHE A 264 -14.76 4.12 -5.62
CA PHE A 264 -14.76 3.36 -4.36
C PHE A 264 -13.48 3.57 -3.54
N GLU A 265 -12.86 4.72 -3.77
CA GLU A 265 -11.67 5.24 -3.14
C GLU A 265 -11.51 4.91 -1.65
N SER A 266 -12.58 5.03 -0.87
CA SER A 266 -12.53 4.93 0.59
C SER A 266 -12.37 3.50 1.12
N VAL A 267 -12.58 2.48 0.28
CA VAL A 267 -12.59 1.06 0.69
C VAL A 267 -11.88 0.10 -0.28
N PRO A 268 -10.67 0.40 -0.79
CA PRO A 268 -10.00 -0.38 -1.82
C PRO A 268 -9.30 -1.63 -1.27
N CYS A 269 -9.53 -1.99 -0.01
CA CYS A 269 -8.80 -3.07 0.67
C CYS A 269 -8.93 -4.42 -0.05
N ALA A 270 -10.16 -4.84 -0.39
CA ALA A 270 -10.39 -6.09 -1.10
C ALA A 270 -9.80 -6.06 -2.52
N GLU A 271 -9.90 -4.91 -3.21
CA GLU A 271 -9.31 -4.73 -4.52
C GLU A 271 -7.79 -4.86 -4.46
N PHE A 272 -7.16 -4.19 -3.50
CA PHE A 272 -5.71 -4.26 -3.29
C PHE A 272 -5.23 -5.68 -3.01
N GLN A 273 -5.84 -6.39 -2.05
CA GLN A 273 -5.43 -7.76 -1.77
C GLN A 273 -5.68 -8.72 -2.94
N SER A 274 -6.75 -8.49 -3.71
CA SER A 274 -7.01 -9.26 -4.91
C SER A 274 -5.98 -8.99 -6.02
N GLU A 275 -5.52 -7.74 -6.17
CA GLU A 275 -4.45 -7.39 -7.11
C GLU A 275 -3.15 -8.07 -6.70
N VAL A 276 -2.76 -7.98 -5.42
CA VAL A 276 -1.59 -8.69 -4.90
C VAL A 276 -1.66 -10.19 -5.23
N LEU A 277 -2.82 -10.82 -5.06
CA LEU A 277 -3.03 -12.22 -5.39
C LEU A 277 -2.90 -12.50 -6.89
N ARG A 278 -3.58 -11.73 -7.74
CA ARG A 278 -3.49 -11.87 -9.20
C ARG A 278 -2.04 -11.80 -9.67
N GLN A 279 -1.30 -10.80 -9.21
CA GLN A 279 0.09 -10.63 -9.61
C GLN A 279 0.97 -11.77 -9.09
N ALA A 280 0.70 -12.31 -7.90
CA ALA A 280 1.41 -13.48 -7.38
C ALA A 280 1.19 -14.72 -8.26
N TYR A 281 -0.04 -14.98 -8.72
CA TYR A 281 -0.32 -16.02 -9.72
C TYR A 281 0.48 -15.81 -11.00
N GLN A 282 0.42 -14.59 -11.55
CA GLN A 282 1.11 -14.24 -12.80
C GLN A 282 2.62 -14.42 -12.69
N ARG A 283 3.24 -14.00 -11.57
CA ARG A 283 4.69 -14.17 -11.33
C ARG A 283 5.07 -15.62 -11.07
N ALA A 284 4.21 -16.40 -10.41
CA ALA A 284 4.41 -17.82 -10.19
C ALA A 284 4.22 -18.68 -11.47
N GLY A 285 3.80 -18.07 -12.59
CA GLY A 285 3.59 -18.78 -13.85
C GLY A 285 2.25 -19.53 -13.94
N TYR A 286 1.29 -19.22 -13.07
CA TYR A 286 -0.02 -19.86 -13.05
C TYR A 286 -1.12 -18.90 -13.49
N ARG A 287 -2.14 -19.44 -14.17
CA ARG A 287 -3.30 -18.65 -14.57
C ARG A 287 -4.25 -18.53 -13.39
N VAL A 288 -4.53 -17.29 -12.97
CA VAL A 288 -5.50 -17.04 -11.88
C VAL A 288 -6.89 -17.61 -12.20
N THR A 289 -7.26 -17.67 -13.48
CA THR A 289 -8.54 -18.21 -13.95
C THR A 289 -8.71 -19.70 -13.70
N ASP A 290 -7.64 -20.45 -13.45
CA ASP A 290 -7.75 -21.88 -13.16
C ASP A 290 -8.43 -22.09 -11.80
N ASP A 291 -8.24 -21.17 -10.85
CA ASP A 291 -8.82 -21.23 -9.50
C ASP A 291 -9.98 -20.26 -9.28
N PHE A 292 -9.94 -19.10 -9.96
CA PHE A 292 -10.87 -18.00 -9.79
C PHE A 292 -11.58 -17.67 -11.09
N ASN A 293 -12.78 -18.22 -11.27
CA ASN A 293 -13.55 -18.04 -12.50
C ASN A 293 -15.06 -18.03 -12.26
N GLU A 294 -15.80 -17.66 -13.30
CA GLU A 294 -17.26 -17.57 -13.26
C GLU A 294 -17.93 -18.92 -13.00
N ASN A 295 -17.39 -20.02 -13.56
CA ASN A 295 -17.93 -21.37 -13.37
C ASN A 295 -17.90 -21.79 -11.89
N LYS A 296 -16.80 -21.46 -11.20
CA LYS A 296 -16.63 -21.65 -9.74
C LYS A 296 -17.32 -20.56 -8.91
N LYS A 297 -17.96 -19.58 -9.56
CA LYS A 297 -18.61 -18.41 -8.94
C LYS A 297 -17.66 -17.64 -8.01
N ASN A 298 -16.39 -17.55 -8.35
CA ASN A 298 -15.37 -16.83 -7.58
C ASN A 298 -14.40 -16.04 -8.47
N PRO A 299 -14.88 -15.31 -9.51
CA PRO A 299 -13.98 -14.62 -10.42
C PRO A 299 -13.15 -13.56 -9.69
N LEU A 300 -11.86 -13.53 -10.01
CA LEU A 300 -10.94 -12.42 -9.69
C LEU A 300 -10.44 -11.70 -10.95
N ILE A 301 -11.01 -12.03 -12.11
CA ILE A 301 -10.88 -11.28 -13.36
C ILE A 301 -12.25 -10.73 -13.69
N TRP A 302 -12.33 -9.44 -14.01
CA TRP A 302 -13.58 -8.75 -14.33
C TRP A 302 -13.35 -7.74 -15.46
N HIS A 303 -14.42 -7.51 -16.22
CA HIS A 303 -14.42 -6.59 -17.36
C HIS A 303 -15.28 -5.34 -17.14
N HIS A 304 -16.08 -5.32 -16.06
CA HIS A 304 -17.10 -4.29 -15.84
C HIS A 304 -17.17 -3.77 -14.40
N THR A 305 -16.98 -4.61 -13.38
CA THR A 305 -17.10 -4.20 -11.97
C THR A 305 -15.77 -4.32 -11.25
N ALA A 306 -15.18 -3.19 -10.88
CA ALA A 306 -13.87 -3.17 -10.25
C ALA A 306 -13.86 -3.30 -8.72
N ALA A 307 -15.03 -3.43 -8.08
CA ALA A 307 -15.11 -3.76 -6.67
C ALA A 307 -15.10 -5.28 -6.48
N VAL A 308 -14.00 -5.84 -5.98
CA VAL A 308 -13.98 -7.24 -5.54
C VAL A 308 -14.79 -7.39 -4.26
N VAL A 309 -16.05 -7.78 -4.42
CA VAL A 309 -16.94 -8.14 -3.32
C VAL A 309 -16.68 -9.59 -2.90
N ASN A 310 -16.73 -9.88 -1.60
CA ASN A 310 -16.56 -11.23 -1.06
C ASN A 310 -15.24 -11.96 -1.42
N PHE A 311 -14.09 -11.26 -1.49
CA PHE A 311 -12.75 -11.84 -1.63
C PHE A 311 -12.52 -13.09 -0.76
N SER A 312 -12.92 -13.07 0.51
CA SER A 312 -12.82 -14.25 1.39
C SER A 312 -13.66 -15.45 0.94
N ALA A 313 -14.84 -15.21 0.35
CA ALA A 313 -15.62 -16.29 -0.25
C ALA A 313 -14.97 -16.79 -1.54
N ALA A 314 -14.32 -15.90 -2.30
CA ALA A 314 -13.59 -16.28 -3.49
C ALA A 314 -12.39 -17.20 -3.16
N LEU A 315 -11.59 -16.82 -2.15
CA LEU A 315 -10.51 -17.64 -1.59
C LEU A 315 -11.03 -19.00 -1.12
N TYR A 316 -12.10 -18.99 -0.31
CA TYR A 316 -12.70 -20.22 0.20
C TYR A 316 -13.17 -21.18 -0.91
N ARG A 317 -13.80 -20.65 -1.97
CA ARG A 317 -14.23 -21.43 -3.15
C ARG A 317 -13.06 -21.94 -3.98
N ALA A 318 -11.96 -21.19 -4.02
CA ALA A 318 -10.69 -21.61 -4.64
C ALA A 318 -9.93 -22.66 -3.81
N GLY A 319 -10.45 -23.06 -2.64
CA GLY A 319 -9.85 -24.09 -1.79
C GLY A 319 -8.87 -23.57 -0.75
N TRP A 320 -8.67 -22.25 -0.63
CA TRP A 320 -7.83 -21.67 0.40
C TRP A 320 -8.39 -21.96 1.80
N ILE A 321 -7.48 -22.17 2.75
CA ILE A 321 -7.82 -22.60 4.10
C ILE A 321 -7.97 -21.37 5.00
N PRO A 322 -9.15 -21.17 5.64
CA PRO A 322 -9.33 -20.17 6.67
C PRO A 322 -8.77 -20.67 8.01
N TRP A 323 -8.02 -19.80 8.69
CA TRP A 323 -7.37 -20.06 9.98
C TRP A 323 -7.85 -19.06 11.04
N ASP A 324 -8.16 -19.57 12.23
CA ASP A 324 -8.53 -18.78 13.40
C ASP A 324 -7.28 -18.15 14.01
N ALA A 325 -7.20 -16.81 13.95
CA ALA A 325 -6.06 -16.05 14.46
C ALA A 325 -5.89 -16.14 15.99
N SER A 326 -6.90 -16.60 16.74
CA SER A 326 -6.76 -16.86 18.18
C SER A 326 -6.06 -18.19 18.48
N VAL A 327 -5.98 -19.09 17.49
CA VAL A 327 -5.38 -20.43 17.61
C VAL A 327 -4.03 -20.49 16.89
N TYR A 328 -3.95 -19.92 15.69
CA TYR A 328 -2.77 -19.97 14.83
C TYR A 328 -2.19 -18.58 14.58
N ARG A 329 -0.89 -18.51 14.42
CA ARG A 329 -0.15 -17.28 14.12
C ARG A 329 -0.20 -16.99 12.62
N PRO A 330 -0.69 -15.81 12.19
CA PRO A 330 -0.58 -15.38 10.80
C PRO A 330 0.89 -15.25 10.40
N ILE A 331 1.29 -15.88 9.29
CA ILE A 331 2.64 -15.79 8.74
C ILE A 331 2.71 -14.76 7.60
N THR A 332 3.90 -14.25 7.27
CA THR A 332 4.10 -13.34 6.13
C THR A 332 3.43 -13.87 4.86
N GLY A 333 2.71 -13.02 4.14
CA GLY A 333 1.95 -13.39 2.93
C GLY A 333 0.51 -13.88 3.19
N SER A 334 0.11 -14.07 4.46
CA SER A 334 -1.28 -14.44 4.80
C SER A 334 -2.24 -13.29 4.53
N PHE A 335 -3.38 -13.56 3.88
CA PHE A 335 -4.45 -12.56 3.78
C PHE A 335 -5.27 -12.53 5.06
N ILE A 336 -5.21 -11.40 5.76
CA ILE A 336 -5.89 -11.18 7.03
C ILE A 336 -7.24 -10.52 6.75
N MET A 337 -8.28 -10.98 7.44
CA MET A 337 -9.63 -10.46 7.30
C MET A 337 -10.18 -10.02 8.66
N HIS A 338 -10.73 -8.82 8.71
CA HIS A 338 -11.35 -8.29 9.93
C HIS A 338 -12.63 -9.07 10.30
N GLN A 339 -12.90 -9.22 11.61
CA GLN A 339 -14.12 -9.83 12.17
C GLN A 339 -14.45 -11.22 11.58
N VAL A 340 -15.71 -11.44 11.15
CA VAL A 340 -16.26 -12.68 10.57
C VAL A 340 -15.69 -13.00 9.17
N GLY A 341 -14.64 -12.30 8.76
CA GLY A 341 -13.93 -12.45 7.51
C GLY A 341 -14.69 -11.94 6.29
N LYS A 342 -15.66 -11.02 6.43
CA LYS A 342 -16.51 -10.57 5.29
C LYS A 342 -15.82 -9.40 4.57
N SER A 343 -15.73 -9.45 3.24
CA SER A 343 -15.45 -8.27 2.42
C SER A 343 -16.77 -7.74 1.79
N PRO A 344 -16.98 -6.42 1.64
CA PRO A 344 -15.99 -5.35 1.57
C PRO A 344 -15.46 -4.82 2.94
N GLY A 345 -15.70 -5.52 4.06
CA GLY A 345 -14.92 -5.30 5.28
C GLY A 345 -13.40 -5.36 5.06
N HIS A 346 -12.66 -4.82 6.03
CA HIS A 346 -11.22 -4.61 5.90
C HIS A 346 -10.41 -5.90 5.75
N THR A 347 -9.45 -5.86 4.81
CA THR A 347 -8.52 -6.94 4.54
C THR A 347 -7.11 -6.41 4.30
N TYR A 348 -6.12 -7.19 4.74
CA TYR A 348 -4.70 -6.87 4.80
C TYR A 348 -3.87 -8.08 4.37
N ILE A 349 -2.56 -7.90 4.22
CA ILE A 349 -1.62 -9.00 4.09
C ILE A 349 -0.54 -8.89 5.16
N SER A 350 -0.22 -10.00 5.81
CA SER A 350 0.83 -10.03 6.85
C SER A 350 2.20 -9.76 6.22
N ALA A 351 2.96 -8.87 6.83
CA ALA A 351 4.30 -8.44 6.40
C ALA A 351 5.43 -8.95 7.29
N GLY A 352 5.11 -9.65 8.38
CA GLY A 352 6.07 -10.21 9.32
C GLY A 352 5.63 -11.58 9.83
N GLU A 353 6.56 -12.30 10.46
CA GLU A 353 6.30 -13.63 11.00
C GLU A 353 5.51 -13.61 12.31
N ASP A 354 5.49 -12.46 13.00
CA ASP A 354 4.69 -12.21 14.21
C ASP A 354 3.24 -11.81 13.90
N GLY A 355 2.91 -11.61 12.62
CA GLY A 355 1.60 -11.14 12.19
C GLY A 355 1.26 -9.69 12.58
N MET A 356 2.19 -8.99 13.26
CA MET A 356 1.95 -7.65 13.82
C MET A 356 2.38 -6.52 12.89
N ILE A 357 3.14 -6.84 11.85
CA ILE A 357 3.38 -5.94 10.73
C ILE A 357 2.43 -6.33 9.60
N VAL A 358 1.67 -5.37 9.08
CA VAL A 358 0.68 -5.61 8.00
C VAL A 358 0.84 -4.60 6.88
N VAL A 359 0.79 -5.06 5.62
CA VAL A 359 0.61 -4.16 4.48
C VAL A 359 -0.87 -3.89 4.28
N ASP A 360 -1.23 -2.62 4.14
CA ASP A 360 -2.61 -2.19 3.96
C ASP A 360 -2.77 -1.22 2.78
N ASN A 361 -4.02 -0.90 2.44
CA ASN A 361 -4.31 0.04 1.37
C ASN A 361 -3.96 1.50 1.74
N GLY A 362 -3.75 1.79 3.03
CA GLY A 362 -3.28 3.07 3.47
C GLY A 362 -1.80 3.27 3.13
N SER A 363 -0.96 2.25 3.30
CA SER A 363 0.51 2.32 3.19
C SER A 363 1.09 1.07 2.53
N PRO A 364 1.83 1.20 1.40
CA PRO A 364 2.48 0.06 0.75
C PRO A 364 3.67 -0.51 1.56
N GLN A 365 4.29 0.31 2.41
CA GLN A 365 5.30 -0.12 3.39
C GLN A 365 4.66 -0.87 4.57
N GLY A 366 3.33 -0.74 4.75
CA GLY A 366 2.57 -1.31 5.85
C GLY A 366 2.60 -0.49 7.13
N LYS A 367 2.15 -1.11 8.23
CA LYS A 367 2.10 -0.57 9.59
C LYS A 367 2.45 -1.65 10.59
N ASP A 368 3.18 -1.27 11.64
CA ASP A 368 3.35 -2.08 12.84
C ASP A 368 2.22 -1.78 13.83
N LEU A 369 1.40 -2.80 14.11
CA LEU A 369 0.23 -2.70 14.98
C LEU A 369 0.62 -2.33 16.42
N ARG A 370 1.84 -2.64 16.85
CA ARG A 370 2.33 -2.37 18.21
C ARG A 370 2.48 -0.90 18.55
N LYS A 371 2.62 -0.05 17.54
CA LYS A 371 2.66 1.41 17.67
C LYS A 371 1.33 2.08 17.35
N SER A 372 0.31 1.29 16.99
CA SER A 372 -0.98 1.83 16.60
C SER A 372 -1.80 2.29 17.81
N SER A 373 -2.72 3.22 17.59
CA SER A 373 -3.64 3.70 18.63
C SER A 373 -4.81 2.74 18.85
N ALA A 374 -5.42 2.78 20.03
CA ALA A 374 -6.56 1.92 20.39
C ALA A 374 -7.76 2.11 19.43
N ARG A 375 -7.98 3.34 18.97
CA ARG A 375 -9.01 3.65 17.96
C ARG A 375 -8.74 2.94 16.63
N VAL A 376 -7.49 2.93 16.18
CA VAL A 376 -7.10 2.26 14.92
C VAL A 376 -7.24 0.74 15.09
N LEU A 377 -6.73 0.19 16.20
CA LEU A 377 -6.78 -1.25 16.48
C LEU A 377 -8.22 -1.77 16.59
N SER A 378 -9.10 -1.05 17.27
CA SER A 378 -10.52 -1.42 17.43
C SER A 378 -11.33 -1.36 16.12
N MET A 379 -11.02 -0.41 15.23
CA MET A 379 -11.72 -0.26 13.96
C MET A 379 -11.23 -1.22 12.88
N MET A 380 -9.93 -1.46 12.83
CA MET A 380 -9.27 -2.02 11.65
C MET A 380 -8.70 -3.41 11.88
N TYR A 381 -8.22 -3.75 13.09
CA TYR A 381 -7.27 -4.85 13.25
C TYR A 381 -7.70 -5.96 14.23
N GLN A 382 -8.97 -6.01 14.63
CA GLN A 382 -9.53 -7.21 15.28
C GLN A 382 -9.74 -8.35 14.26
N SER A 383 -8.65 -9.06 13.94
CA SER A 383 -8.57 -10.02 12.85
C SER A 383 -9.17 -11.39 13.20
N GLY A 384 -10.43 -11.68 12.84
CA GLY A 384 -11.01 -12.97 13.21
C GLY A 384 -10.45 -14.17 12.44
N VAL A 385 -10.06 -13.99 11.17
CA VAL A 385 -9.59 -15.10 10.31
C VAL A 385 -8.49 -14.61 9.35
N PHE A 386 -7.57 -15.50 9.01
CA PHE A 386 -6.64 -15.30 7.90
C PHE A 386 -6.67 -16.49 6.94
N PHE A 387 -6.24 -16.29 5.70
CA PHE A 387 -6.26 -17.30 4.64
C PHE A 387 -4.86 -17.63 4.16
N LEU A 388 -4.62 -18.92 3.95
CA LEU A 388 -3.41 -19.46 3.32
C LEU A 388 -3.77 -20.47 2.21
N PRO A 389 -2.91 -20.65 1.21
CA PRO A 389 -3.07 -21.71 0.23
C PRO A 389 -3.06 -23.11 0.86
N PRO A 390 -3.68 -24.11 0.21
CA PRO A 390 -3.55 -25.51 0.61
C PRO A 390 -2.09 -25.95 0.74
N GLY A 391 -1.78 -26.72 1.79
CA GLY A 391 -0.43 -27.23 2.06
C GLY A 391 0.53 -26.22 2.70
N ILE A 392 0.08 -24.97 2.93
CA ILE A 392 0.80 -23.96 3.73
C ILE A 392 0.10 -23.86 5.08
N ASN A 393 0.69 -24.48 6.11
CA ASN A 393 0.11 -24.53 7.45
C ASN A 393 0.84 -23.53 8.38
N PRO A 394 0.13 -22.64 9.08
CA PRO A 394 0.70 -21.73 10.06
C PRO A 394 1.04 -22.46 11.37
N PRO A 395 2.01 -21.97 12.15
CA PRO A 395 2.28 -22.50 13.48
C PRO A 395 1.17 -22.11 14.47
N ALA A 396 0.98 -22.94 15.49
CA ALA A 396 0.12 -22.58 16.62
C ALA A 396 0.82 -21.52 17.51
N TRP A 397 0.05 -20.75 18.29
CA TRP A 397 0.64 -19.78 19.23
C TRP A 397 1.41 -20.40 20.40
N SER A 398 1.19 -21.69 20.68
CA SER A 398 1.75 -22.41 21.83
C SER A 398 2.95 -23.31 21.48
N GLU A 399 3.46 -23.19 20.25
CA GLU A 399 4.67 -23.88 19.78
C GLU A 399 5.91 -23.01 19.91
#